data_AF-A0A1G8I7M4-F1
#
_entry.id   AF-A0A1G8I7M4-F1
#
_cell.length_a   1.000
_cell.length_b   1.000
_cell.length_c   1.000
_cell.angle_alpha   90.00
_cell.angle_beta   90.00
_cell.angle_gamma   90.00
#
_symmetry.space_group_name_H-M   'P 1'
#
loop_
_entity.id
_entity.type
_entity.pdbx_description
1 polymer ?
#
loop_
_entity_poly.entity_id
_entity_poly.type
_entity_poly.pdbx_seq_one_letter_code
_entity_poly.pdbx_strand_id
1 'polypeptide(L)'
;MDQQFDAVYSQEGRPSIPPERLLRASLLQVLFTIRSERQLVEHIEYNLLYRWFVGLGIDEAVWNYSTFTQNRDRLLGNKMAGHFFTGVKELASWSELSSDAQFKS
;
A
#
# COMPACT_ATOMS: atom_id res chain seq x y z
N MET A 1 -8.99 -13.17 4.29
CA MET A 1 -8.00 -12.24 3.70
C MET A 1 -6.57 -12.64 4.05
N ASP A 2 -6.34 -13.42 5.12
CA ASP A 2 -4.99 -13.70 5.63
C ASP A 2 -4.20 -14.79 4.85
N GLN A 3 -4.85 -15.87 4.39
CA GLN A 3 -4.16 -16.98 3.71
C GLN A 3 -3.46 -16.63 2.38
N GLN A 4 -3.85 -15.53 1.74
CA GLN A 4 -3.25 -15.10 0.48
C GLN A 4 -1.93 -14.35 0.72
N PHE A 5 -1.84 -13.55 1.79
CA PHE A 5 -0.60 -12.86 2.16
C PHE A 5 0.50 -13.85 2.56
N ASP A 6 0.14 -14.96 3.21
CA ASP A 6 1.04 -16.05 3.63
C ASP A 6 1.98 -16.56 2.53
N ALA A 7 1.51 -16.59 1.28
CA ALA A 7 2.30 -17.04 0.12
C ALA A 7 3.37 -16.03 -0.34
N VAL A 8 3.31 -14.77 0.11
CA VAL A 8 4.24 -13.70 -0.25
C VAL A 8 5.24 -13.41 0.87
N TYR A 9 5.02 -13.93 2.08
CA TYR A 9 6.02 -13.85 3.14
C TYR A 9 7.22 -14.73 2.80
N SER A 10 8.42 -14.14 2.78
CA SER A 10 9.65 -14.92 2.80
C SER A 10 9.75 -15.67 4.14
N GLN A 11 9.86 -17.00 4.10
CA GLN A 11 10.01 -17.87 5.27
C GLN A 11 11.36 -17.72 6.00
N GLU A 12 12.24 -16.79 5.59
CA GLU A 12 13.55 -16.56 6.22
C GLU A 12 13.73 -15.11 6.73
N GLY A 13 13.93 -14.98 8.05
CA GLY A 13 14.99 -14.15 8.65
C GLY A 13 14.82 -12.63 8.91
N ARG A 14 14.05 -11.89 8.07
CA ARG A 14 13.72 -10.42 8.09
C ARG A 14 14.75 -9.36 7.61
N PRO A 15 14.30 -8.17 7.09
CA PRO A 15 12.95 -7.83 6.63
C PRO A 15 12.96 -7.40 5.15
N SER A 16 12.40 -8.24 4.28
CA SER A 16 11.71 -7.70 3.11
C SER A 16 10.59 -6.79 3.61
N ILE A 17 10.37 -5.65 2.95
CA ILE A 17 9.25 -4.75 3.29
C ILE A 17 7.97 -5.60 3.26
N PRO A 18 7.15 -5.62 4.32
CA PRO A 18 5.96 -6.46 4.33
C PRO A 18 5.05 -6.13 3.15
N PRO A 19 4.50 -7.13 2.44
CA PRO A 19 3.68 -6.93 1.25
C PRO A 19 2.54 -5.93 1.44
N GLU A 20 1.89 -5.95 2.60
CA GLU A 20 0.83 -5.01 2.96
C GLU A 20 1.32 -3.57 3.06
N ARG A 21 2.54 -3.33 3.53
CA ARG A 21 3.14 -1.98 3.58
C ARG A 21 3.44 -1.47 2.16
N LEU A 22 3.91 -2.34 1.27
CA LEU A 22 4.14 -2.03 -0.15
C LEU A 22 2.83 -1.69 -0.89
N LEU A 23 1.76 -2.44 -0.64
CA LEU A 23 0.44 -2.17 -1.23
C LEU A 23 -0.12 -0.82 -0.75
N ARG A 24 -0.05 -0.54 0.55
CA ARG A 24 -0.51 0.74 1.11
C ARG A 24 0.29 1.91 0.58
N ALA A 25 1.61 1.80 0.52
CA ALA A 25 2.46 2.84 -0.06
C ALA A 25 2.17 3.06 -1.56
N SER A 26 1.96 1.97 -2.32
CA SER A 26 1.56 2.05 -3.73
C SER A 26 0.18 2.71 -3.90
N LEU A 27 -0.75 2.45 -2.98
CA LEU A 27 -2.06 3.11 -2.96
C LEU A 27 -1.92 4.61 -2.66
N LEU A 28 -1.09 5.02 -1.70
CA LEU A 28 -0.78 6.44 -1.48
C LEU A 28 -0.24 7.11 -2.75
N GLN A 29 0.65 6.42 -3.45
CA GLN A 29 1.24 6.94 -4.68
C GLN A 29 0.19 7.23 -5.75
N VAL A 30 -0.77 6.32 -5.94
CA VAL A 30 -1.88 6.47 -6.89
C VAL A 30 -2.86 7.55 -6.43
N LEU A 31 -3.33 7.50 -5.18
CA LEU A 31 -4.37 8.41 -4.65
C LEU A 31 -3.90 9.86 -4.62
N PHE A 32 -2.63 10.10 -4.27
CA PHE A 32 -2.07 11.45 -4.15
C PHE A 32 -1.23 11.87 -5.35
N THR A 33 -1.24 11.08 -6.44
CA THR A 33 -0.51 11.38 -7.68
C THR A 33 0.98 11.67 -7.43
N ILE A 34 1.61 10.94 -6.51
CA ILE A 34 3.02 11.14 -6.15
C ILE A 34 3.89 10.64 -7.31
N ARG A 35 4.70 11.53 -7.88
CA ARG A 35 5.32 11.33 -9.20
C ARG A 35 6.50 10.36 -9.22
N SER A 36 7.07 10.01 -8.06
CA SER A 36 8.17 9.04 -7.97
C SER A 36 8.18 8.30 -6.64
N GLU A 37 8.78 7.11 -6.63
CA GLU A 37 8.94 6.32 -5.40
C GLU A 37 9.91 6.96 -4.42
N ARG A 38 10.91 7.68 -4.93
CA ARG A 38 11.79 8.49 -4.09
C ARG A 38 11.00 9.56 -3.34
N GLN A 39 10.15 10.31 -4.06
CA GLN A 39 9.26 11.28 -3.42
C GLN A 39 8.30 10.59 -2.45
N LEU A 40 7.74 9.42 -2.79
CA LEU A 40 6.86 8.68 -1.90
C LEU A 40 7.55 8.35 -0.57
N VAL A 41 8.76 7.79 -0.65
CA VAL A 41 9.59 7.47 0.54
C VAL A 41 9.91 8.72 1.35
N GLU A 42 10.27 9.84 0.70
CA GLU A 42 10.48 11.13 1.37
C GLU A 42 9.21 11.63 2.06
N HIS A 43 8.03 11.52 1.44
CA HIS A 43 6.77 11.89 2.10
C HIS A 43 6.46 10.98 3.28
N ILE A 44 6.74 9.68 3.19
CA ILE A 44 6.55 8.74 4.31
C ILE A 44 7.48 9.09 5.48
N GLU A 45 8.71 9.54 5.21
CA GLU A 45 9.66 9.98 6.24
C GLU A 45 9.11 11.13 7.09
N TYR A 46 8.58 12.17 6.43
CA TYR A 46 8.21 13.40 7.13
C TYR A 46 6.72 13.53 7.48
N ASN A 47 5.83 12.78 6.82
CA ASN A 47 4.40 12.84 7.05
C ASN A 47 3.93 11.71 7.97
N LEU A 48 3.63 12.06 9.23
CA LEU A 48 3.15 11.12 10.25
C LEU A 48 1.88 10.36 9.83
N LEU A 49 0.97 10.99 9.08
CA LEU A 49 -0.23 10.32 8.57
C LEU A 49 0.14 9.22 7.57
N TYR A 50 1.08 9.50 6.67
CA TYR A 50 1.53 8.51 5.68
C TYR A 50 2.25 7.36 6.38
N ARG A 51 3.09 7.67 7.36
CA ARG A 51 3.76 6.69 8.24
C ARG A 51 2.77 5.76 8.93
N TRP A 52 1.78 6.33 9.60
CA TRP A 52 0.70 5.57 10.25
C TRP A 52 -0.04 4.70 9.24
N PHE A 53 -0.41 5.27 8.09
CA PHE A 53 -1.16 4.56 7.06
C PHE A 53 -0.40 3.33 6.54
N VAL A 54 0.88 3.48 6.22
CA VAL A 54 1.72 2.37 5.76
C VAL A 54 2.13 1.42 6.90
N GLY A 55 1.71 1.67 8.14
CA GLY A 55 1.96 0.80 9.29
C GLY A 55 3.38 0.87 9.83
N LEU A 56 4.07 2.00 9.66
CA LEU A 56 5.35 2.29 10.30
C LEU A 56 5.13 2.94 11.66
N GLY A 57 5.91 2.54 12.67
CA GLY A 57 5.96 3.23 13.97
C GLY A 57 6.52 4.65 13.85
N ILE A 58 6.44 5.49 14.88
CA ILE A 58 7.01 6.86 14.82
C ILE A 58 8.55 6.81 14.69
N ASP A 59 9.21 5.93 15.43
CA ASP A 59 10.68 5.84 15.49
C ASP A 59 11.30 4.81 14.53
N GLU A 60 10.50 4.18 13.67
CA GLU A 60 11.01 3.16 12.72
C GLU A 60 11.82 3.83 11.58
N ALA A 61 12.81 3.17 10.99
CA ALA A 61 13.45 3.73 9.79
C ALA A 61 12.53 3.52 8.56
N VAL A 62 12.42 4.53 7.68
CA VAL A 62 11.77 4.31 6.37
C VAL A 62 12.71 3.51 5.46
N TRP A 63 12.13 2.77 4.52
CA TRP A 63 12.86 1.96 3.57
C TRP A 63 13.66 2.80 2.58
N ASN A 64 14.77 2.26 2.09
CA ASN A 64 15.45 2.83 0.93
C ASN A 64 14.56 2.72 -0.32
N TYR A 65 14.50 3.78 -1.13
CA TYR A 65 13.64 3.81 -2.32
C TYR A 65 13.94 2.67 -3.31
N SER A 66 15.20 2.30 -3.48
CA SER A 66 15.58 1.21 -4.41
C SER A 66 15.11 -0.15 -3.90
N THR A 67 15.15 -0.36 -2.58
CA THR A 67 14.59 -1.55 -1.93
C THR A 67 13.08 -1.57 -2.06
N PHE A 68 12.41 -0.42 -1.94
CA PHE A 68 10.97 -0.30 -2.18
C PHE A 68 10.61 -0.69 -3.62
N THR A 69 11.27 -0.10 -4.61
CA THR A 69 11.03 -0.39 -6.04
C THR A 69 11.15 -1.89 -6.34
N GLN A 70 12.25 -2.52 -5.93
CA GLN A 70 12.50 -3.93 -6.23
C GLN A 70 11.45 -4.85 -5.59
N ASN A 71 11.05 -4.57 -4.35
CA ASN A 71 10.05 -5.39 -3.68
C ASN A 71 8.64 -5.12 -4.20
N ARG A 72 8.32 -3.88 -4.56
CA ARG A 72 7.07 -3.52 -5.22
C ARG A 72 6.95 -4.23 -6.56
N ASP A 73 7.98 -4.20 -7.40
CA ASP A 73 7.95 -4.85 -8.72
C ASP A 73 7.76 -6.37 -8.59
N ARG A 74 8.43 -7.00 -7.61
CA ARG A 74 8.22 -8.42 -7.28
C ARG A 74 6.78 -8.69 -6.81
N LEU A 75 6.20 -7.79 -6.02
CA LEU A 75 4.85 -7.89 -5.52
C LEU A 75 3.81 -7.69 -6.64
N LEU A 76 3.99 -6.72 -7.52
CA LEU A 76 3.08 -6.47 -8.64
C LEU A 76 3.21 -7.52 -9.73
N GLY A 77 4.38 -8.14 -9.88
CA GLY A 77 4.61 -9.27 -10.77
C GLY A 77 3.88 -10.55 -10.35
N ASN A 78 3.36 -10.61 -9.11
CA ASN A 78 2.51 -11.71 -8.67
C ASN A 78 1.02 -11.31 -8.75
N LYS A 79 0.12 -12.32 -8.83
CA LYS A 79 -1.33 -12.08 -8.99
C LYS A 79 -1.98 -11.38 -7.78
N MET A 80 -1.28 -11.25 -6.65
CA MET A 80 -1.83 -10.70 -5.39
C MET A 80 -2.25 -9.25 -5.52
N ALA A 81 -1.42 -8.43 -6.16
CA ALA A 81 -1.69 -7.01 -6.32
C ALA A 81 -2.99 -6.75 -7.08
N GLY A 82 -3.27 -7.56 -8.11
CA GLY A 82 -4.51 -7.46 -8.89
C GLY A 82 -5.76 -7.66 -8.03
N HIS A 83 -5.76 -8.66 -7.13
CA HIS A 83 -6.88 -8.89 -6.21
C HIS A 83 -7.06 -7.74 -5.22
N PHE A 84 -5.96 -7.23 -4.65
CA PHE A 84 -6.02 -6.10 -3.71
C PHE A 84 -6.63 -4.84 -4.36
N PHE A 85 -6.09 -4.41 -5.51
CA PHE A 85 -6.60 -3.21 -6.18
C PHE A 85 -8.01 -3.39 -6.74
N THR A 86 -8.41 -4.63 -7.08
CA THR A 86 -9.80 -4.93 -7.43
C THR A 86 -10.72 -4.70 -6.23
N GLY A 87 -10.37 -5.23 -5.06
CA GLY A 87 -11.13 -4.98 -3.83
C GLY A 87 -11.20 -3.49 -3.46
N VAL A 88 -10.10 -2.74 -3.63
CA VAL A 88 -10.10 -1.27 -3.39
C VAL A 88 -11.06 -0.54 -4.34
N LYS A 89 -11.07 -0.89 -5.64
CA LYS A 89 -12.01 -0.32 -6.61
C LYS A 89 -13.46 -0.67 -6.29
N GLU A 90 -13.72 -1.92 -5.90
CA GLU A 90 -15.05 -2.35 -5.48
C GLU A 90 -15.50 -1.51 -4.29
N LEU A 91 -14.71 -1.41 -3.23
CA LEU A 91 -15.02 -0.57 -2.06
C LEU A 91 -15.29 0.89 -2.44
N ALA A 92 -14.50 1.46 -3.36
CA ALA A 92 -14.73 2.82 -3.85
C ALA A 92 -16.07 2.94 -4.60
N SER A 93 -16.38 1.99 -5.50
CA SER A 93 -17.66 1.97 -6.22
C SER A 93 -18.86 1.80 -5.27
N TRP A 94 -18.73 0.94 -4.25
CA TRP A 94 -19.74 0.79 -3.21
C TRP A 94 -19.91 2.08 -2.41
N SER A 95 -18.81 2.79 -2.10
CA SER A 95 -18.89 4.08 -1.40
C SER A 95 -19.64 5.12 -2.24
N GLU A 96 -19.36 5.21 -3.54
CA GLU A 96 -20.02 6.13 -4.48
C GLU A 96 -21.52 5.83 -4.63
N LEU A 97 -21.87 4.54 -4.82
CA LEU A 97 -23.26 4.09 -4.90
C LEU A 97 -24.02 4.28 -3.57
N SER A 98 -23.35 4.11 -2.44
CA SER A 98 -23.95 4.31 -1.11
C SER A 98 -24.09 5.78 -0.73
N SER A 99 -23.20 6.66 -1.19
CA SER A 99 -23.32 8.11 -0.98
C SER A 99 -24.49 8.70 -1.77
N ASP A 100 -24.74 8.21 -2.99
CA ASP A 100 -25.90 8.62 -3.80
C ASP A 100 -27.24 8.23 -3.15
N ALA A 101 -27.25 7.15 -2.36
CA ALA A 101 -28.45 6.69 -1.66
C ALA A 101 -28.76 7.50 -0.38
N GLN A 102 -27.77 8.14 0.24
CA GLN A 102 -27.96 8.91 1.49
C GLN A 102 -28.31 10.39 1.26
N PHE A 103 -28.09 10.94 0.06
CA PHE A 103 -28.37 12.35 -0.24
C PHE A 103 -29.78 12.61 -0.82
N LYS A 104 -30.66 11.60 -0.84
CA LYS A 104 -32.08 11.74 -1.19
C LYS A 104 -32.99 11.48 0.02
N SER A 105 -32.96 12.38 1.00
CA SER A 105 -34.01 12.56 2.00
C SER A 105 -34.12 14.04 2.35
#